data_AF-A0A969JRS0-F1
#
_entry.id   AF-A0A969JRS0-F1
#
_cell.length_a   1.000
_cell.length_b   1.000
_cell.length_c   1.000
_cell.angle_alpha   90.00
_cell.angle_beta   90.00
_cell.angle_gamma   90.00
#
_symmetry.space_group_name_H-M   'P 1'
#
loop_
_entity.id
_entity.type
_entity.pdbx_description
1 polymer ?
#
loop_
_entity_poly.entity_id
_entity_poly.type
_entity_poly.pdbx_seq_one_letter_code
_entity_poly.pdbx_strand_id
1 'polypeptide(L)'
;MTFSDKLKQTKESYPFALWSARFDDGLEQYTPENVNSARAILDRLIDNLSSAGENANEAVKVSHFKASVEALNDLNDQLDGCLIETGEREELCELFDVIASAAGLDPSIYGDGDGIASEWRDW
;
A
#
# COMPACT_ATOMS: atom_id res chain seq x y z
N MET A 1 12.23 -19.51 -1.17
CA MET A 1 11.01 -18.69 -1.25
C MET A 1 10.96 -18.12 -2.65
N THR A 2 9.86 -18.33 -3.38
CA THR A 2 9.71 -17.78 -4.74
C THR A 2 9.47 -16.27 -4.70
N PHE A 3 9.59 -15.56 -5.83
CA PHE A 3 9.25 -14.14 -5.92
C PHE A 3 7.82 -13.84 -5.45
N SER A 4 6.84 -14.60 -5.94
CA SER A 4 5.44 -14.45 -5.50
C SER A 4 5.25 -14.78 -4.03
N ASP A 5 6.01 -15.73 -3.46
CA ASP A 5 5.95 -16.01 -2.02
C ASP A 5 6.48 -14.84 -1.19
N LYS A 6 7.59 -14.19 -1.62
CA LYS A 6 8.12 -12.99 -0.97
C LYS A 6 7.10 -11.86 -0.96
N LEU A 7 6.45 -11.62 -2.11
CA LEU A 7 5.38 -10.61 -2.22
C LEU A 7 4.17 -10.96 -1.34
N LYS A 8 3.77 -12.23 -1.27
CA LYS A 8 2.66 -12.64 -0.39
C LYS A 8 3.00 -12.52 1.09
N GLN A 9 4.27 -12.71 1.46
CA GLN A 9 4.72 -12.58 2.84
C GLN A 9 4.55 -11.15 3.37
N THR A 10 4.61 -10.13 2.52
CA THR A 10 4.42 -8.73 2.97
C THR A 10 3.03 -8.45 3.53
N LYS A 11 2.05 -9.34 3.28
CA LYS A 11 0.72 -9.26 3.92
C LYS A 11 0.78 -9.40 5.45
N GLU A 12 1.86 -9.95 5.99
CA GLU A 12 2.11 -9.98 7.45
C GLU A 12 2.30 -8.56 8.03
N SER A 13 2.70 -7.58 7.19
CA SER A 13 2.86 -6.17 7.56
C SER A 13 1.59 -5.33 7.34
N TYR A 14 0.44 -5.95 7.05
CA TYR A 14 -0.80 -5.20 6.80
C TYR A 14 -1.32 -4.50 8.06
N PRO A 15 -1.61 -3.18 8.00
CA PRO A 15 -2.10 -2.44 9.17
C PRO A 15 -3.62 -2.62 9.39
N PHE A 16 -4.32 -3.31 8.49
CA PHE A 16 -5.78 -3.35 8.48
C PHE A 16 -6.43 -4.02 9.70
N ALA A 17 -5.72 -4.87 10.43
CA ALA A 17 -6.21 -5.38 11.71
C ALA A 17 -6.28 -4.27 12.76
N LEU A 18 -5.30 -3.38 12.78
CA LEU A 18 -5.28 -2.19 13.64
C LEU A 18 -6.36 -1.20 13.21
N TRP A 19 -6.53 -0.95 11.91
CA TRP A 19 -7.59 -0.07 11.41
C TRP A 19 -8.97 -0.61 11.78
N SER A 20 -9.18 -1.93 11.64
CA SER A 20 -10.46 -2.54 12.03
C SER A 20 -10.73 -2.38 13.54
N ALA A 21 -9.72 -2.49 14.39
CA ALA A 21 -9.87 -2.28 15.84
C ALA A 21 -10.22 -0.82 16.19
N ARG A 22 -9.73 0.16 15.42
CA ARG A 22 -10.09 1.58 15.58
C ARG A 22 -11.59 1.83 15.42
N PHE A 23 -12.27 1.05 14.58
CA PHE A 23 -13.74 1.11 14.46
C PHE A 23 -14.44 0.66 15.75
N ASP A 24 -13.95 -0.40 16.40
CA ASP A 24 -14.47 -0.87 17.68
C ASP A 24 -14.27 0.17 18.80
N ASP A 25 -13.25 1.03 18.67
CA ASP A 25 -12.97 2.18 19.54
C ASP A 25 -13.83 3.43 19.21
N GLY A 26 -14.72 3.35 18.22
CA GLY A 26 -15.67 4.39 17.85
C GLY A 26 -15.20 5.32 16.71
N LEU A 27 -14.09 5.00 16.02
CA LEU A 27 -13.65 5.72 14.83
C LEU A 27 -14.39 5.20 13.59
N GLU A 28 -15.55 5.81 13.31
CA GLU A 28 -16.50 5.37 12.29
C GLU A 28 -15.94 5.38 10.86
N GLN A 29 -14.86 6.11 10.57
CA GLN A 29 -14.20 6.07 9.26
C GLN A 29 -13.60 4.70 8.92
N TYR A 30 -13.29 3.87 9.92
CA TYR A 30 -12.68 2.55 9.72
C TYR A 30 -13.72 1.43 9.60
N THR A 31 -14.87 1.72 9.00
CA THR A 31 -15.87 0.68 8.74
C THR A 31 -15.23 -0.54 8.05
N PRO A 32 -15.79 -1.75 8.24
CA PRO A 32 -15.32 -2.94 7.53
C PRO A 32 -15.25 -2.73 6.01
N GLU A 33 -16.16 -1.94 5.43
CA GLU A 33 -16.17 -1.62 3.99
C GLU A 33 -14.95 -0.77 3.59
N ASN A 34 -14.66 0.30 4.33
CA ASN A 34 -13.55 1.20 4.02
C ASN A 34 -12.20 0.49 4.19
N VAL A 35 -12.04 -0.25 5.28
CA VAL A 35 -10.80 -1.02 5.54
C VAL A 35 -10.60 -2.12 4.51
N ASN A 36 -11.67 -2.81 4.10
CA ASN A 36 -11.56 -3.82 3.03
C ASN A 36 -11.27 -3.20 1.67
N SER A 37 -11.75 -1.98 1.40
CA SER A 37 -11.44 -1.25 0.17
C SER A 37 -9.96 -0.90 0.09
N ALA A 38 -9.38 -0.38 1.18
CA ALA A 38 -7.93 -0.15 1.27
C ALA A 38 -7.15 -1.46 1.09
N ARG A 39 -7.53 -2.52 1.83
CA ARG A 39 -6.90 -3.85 1.71
C ARG A 39 -6.91 -4.38 0.28
N ALA A 40 -8.03 -4.26 -0.43
CA ALA A 40 -8.16 -4.73 -1.80
C ALA A 40 -7.21 -4.02 -2.78
N ILE A 41 -6.89 -2.74 -2.54
CA ILE A 41 -5.91 -2.00 -3.34
C ILE A 41 -4.51 -2.61 -3.15
N LEU A 42 -4.10 -2.88 -1.92
CA LEU A 42 -2.79 -3.47 -1.61
C LEU A 42 -2.70 -4.95 -2.04
N ASP A 43 -3.79 -5.71 -1.95
CA ASP A 43 -3.87 -7.05 -2.49
C ASP A 43 -3.65 -7.04 -4.02
N ARG A 44 -4.30 -6.09 -4.71
CA ARG A 44 -4.15 -5.92 -6.15
C ARG A 44 -2.74 -5.51 -6.56
N LEU A 45 -2.05 -4.69 -5.78
CA LEU A 45 -0.63 -4.38 -5.99
C LEU A 45 0.22 -5.66 -5.99
N ILE A 46 0.07 -6.49 -4.96
CA ILE A 46 0.80 -7.76 -4.80
C ILE A 46 0.51 -8.72 -5.95
N ASP A 47 -0.75 -8.83 -6.36
CA ASP A 47 -1.16 -9.71 -7.45
C ASP A 47 -0.62 -9.23 -8.82
N ASN A 48 -0.66 -7.92 -9.07
CA ASN A 48 -0.09 -7.32 -10.27
C ASN A 48 1.42 -7.52 -10.35
N LEU A 49 2.15 -7.25 -9.26
CA LEU A 49 3.59 -7.50 -9.19
C LEU A 49 3.92 -8.98 -9.39
N SER A 50 3.18 -9.87 -8.73
CA SER A 50 3.34 -11.32 -8.87
C SER A 50 3.12 -11.79 -10.32
N SER A 51 2.14 -11.20 -11.00
CA SER A 51 1.81 -11.51 -12.40
C SER A 51 2.84 -10.96 -13.38
N ALA A 52 3.38 -9.77 -13.13
CA ALA A 52 4.47 -9.19 -13.91
C ALA A 52 5.76 -10.02 -13.78
N GLY A 53 6.00 -10.58 -12.59
CA GLY A 53 7.11 -11.48 -12.30
C GLY A 53 8.41 -10.77 -11.95
N GLU A 54 9.36 -11.56 -11.43
CA GLU A 54 10.63 -11.05 -10.88
C GLU A 54 11.46 -10.26 -11.90
N ASN A 55 11.46 -10.72 -13.15
CA ASN A 55 12.21 -10.13 -14.25
C ASN A 55 11.47 -9.01 -14.99
N ALA A 56 10.29 -8.59 -14.50
CA ALA A 56 9.64 -7.40 -15.04
C ALA A 56 10.58 -6.19 -14.91
N ASN A 57 10.54 -5.31 -15.91
CA ASN A 57 11.33 -4.09 -15.86
C ASN A 57 10.88 -3.21 -14.67
N GLU A 58 11.79 -2.38 -14.19
CA GLU A 58 11.53 -1.49 -13.05
C GLU A 58 10.32 -0.59 -13.32
N ALA A 59 10.24 0.00 -14.52
CA ALA A 59 9.13 0.88 -14.89
C ALA A 59 7.74 0.22 -14.77
N VAL A 60 7.60 -1.05 -15.11
CA VAL A 60 6.35 -1.81 -14.96
C VAL A 60 6.04 -2.02 -13.49
N LYS A 61 7.03 -2.42 -12.68
CA LYS A 61 6.82 -2.57 -11.23
C LYS A 61 6.40 -1.25 -10.60
N VAL A 62 7.14 -0.17 -10.86
CA VAL A 62 6.87 1.20 -10.40
C VAL A 62 5.47 1.67 -10.83
N SER A 63 5.03 1.33 -12.05
CA SER A 63 3.67 1.68 -12.51
C SER A 63 2.56 1.02 -11.67
N HIS A 64 2.79 -0.17 -11.11
CA HIS A 64 1.84 -0.82 -10.21
C HIS A 64 1.79 -0.12 -8.84
N PHE A 65 2.93 0.36 -8.33
CA PHE A 65 2.96 1.18 -7.11
C PHE A 65 2.17 2.46 -7.31
N LYS A 66 2.47 3.20 -8.38
CA LYS A 66 1.76 4.42 -8.74
C LYS A 66 0.25 4.22 -8.77
N ALA A 67 -0.22 3.23 -9.52
CA ALA A 67 -1.65 2.93 -9.63
C ALA A 67 -2.31 2.58 -8.29
N SER A 68 -1.54 2.02 -7.34
CA SER A 68 -2.05 1.67 -6.01
C SER A 68 -2.08 2.87 -5.07
N VAL A 69 -1.10 3.77 -5.15
CA VAL A 69 -1.08 5.03 -4.40
C VAL A 69 -2.20 5.95 -4.88
N GLU A 70 -2.36 6.12 -6.19
CA GLU A 70 -3.45 6.92 -6.77
C GLU A 70 -4.83 6.36 -6.37
N ALA A 71 -4.99 5.03 -6.34
CA ALA A 71 -6.23 4.42 -5.85
C ALA A 71 -6.49 4.66 -4.36
N LEU A 72 -5.45 4.80 -3.53
CA LEU A 72 -5.58 5.19 -2.12
C LEU A 72 -5.91 6.67 -1.98
N ASN A 73 -5.36 7.55 -2.82
CA ASN A 73 -5.75 8.96 -2.87
C ASN A 73 -7.26 9.06 -3.18
N ASP A 74 -7.72 8.38 -4.24
CA ASP A 74 -9.13 8.35 -4.65
C ASP A 74 -10.05 7.82 -3.52
N LEU A 75 -9.62 6.76 -2.82
CA LEU A 75 -10.37 6.21 -1.69
C LEU A 75 -10.45 7.18 -0.52
N ASN A 76 -9.34 7.84 -0.18
CA ASN A 76 -9.31 8.82 0.90
C ASN A 76 -10.20 10.02 0.58
N ASP A 77 -10.14 10.53 -0.65
CA ASP A 77 -10.97 11.64 -1.12
C ASP A 77 -12.47 11.30 -1.11
N GLN A 78 -12.86 10.08 -1.48
CA GLN A 78 -14.24 9.59 -1.39
C GLN A 78 -14.78 9.54 0.05
N LEU A 79 -13.87 9.50 1.03
CA LEU A 79 -14.15 9.50 2.45
C LEU A 79 -13.81 10.86 3.08
N ASP A 80 -13.92 11.95 2.32
CA ASP A 80 -13.67 13.33 2.78
C ASP A 80 -12.28 13.53 3.42
N GLY A 81 -11.30 12.72 3.03
CA GLY A 81 -9.92 12.78 3.53
C GLY A 81 -9.71 12.23 4.94
N CYS A 82 -10.68 11.50 5.51
CA CYS A 82 -10.61 11.05 6.91
C CYS A 82 -10.08 9.61 7.10
N LEU A 83 -9.86 8.85 6.02
CA LEU A 83 -9.41 7.46 6.13
C LEU A 83 -7.92 7.37 6.42
N ILE A 84 -7.11 8.21 5.78
CA ILE A 84 -5.65 8.17 5.88
C ILE A 84 -5.18 9.45 6.57
N GLU A 85 -4.97 9.36 7.88
CA GLU A 85 -4.35 10.44 8.67
C GLU A 85 -2.85 10.16 8.89
N THR A 86 -2.25 10.80 9.89
CA THR A 86 -0.80 10.73 10.12
C THR A 86 -0.33 9.30 10.45
N GLY A 87 -1.09 8.54 11.24
CA GLY A 87 -0.70 7.17 11.62
C GLY A 87 -0.82 6.20 10.45
N GLU A 88 -1.96 6.24 9.76
CA GLU A 88 -2.26 5.41 8.60
C GLU A 88 -1.28 5.68 7.45
N ARG A 89 -0.88 6.93 7.27
CA ARG A 89 0.14 7.34 6.30
C ARG A 89 1.49 6.70 6.60
N GLU A 90 1.95 6.72 7.85
CA GLU A 90 3.21 6.09 8.25
C GLU A 90 3.16 4.56 8.04
N GLU A 91 2.06 3.94 8.45
CA GLU A 91 1.80 2.50 8.27
C GLU A 91 1.77 2.10 6.78
N LEU A 92 1.16 2.93 5.91
CA LEU A 92 1.11 2.70 4.47
C LEU A 92 2.49 2.91 3.83
N CYS A 93 3.21 3.99 4.15
CA CYS A 93 4.55 4.22 3.61
C CYS A 93 5.50 3.06 3.94
N GLU A 94 5.50 2.59 5.19
CA GLU A 94 6.30 1.43 5.59
C GLU A 94 5.90 0.17 4.80
N LEU A 95 4.60 -0.09 4.66
CA LEU A 95 4.11 -1.22 3.87
C LEU A 95 4.54 -1.14 2.40
N PHE A 96 4.45 0.04 1.77
CA PHE A 96 4.87 0.24 0.39
C PHE A 96 6.36 -0.02 0.21
N ASP A 97 7.21 0.41 1.15
CA ASP A 97 8.65 0.17 1.10
C ASP A 97 9.02 -1.31 1.31
N VAL A 98 8.28 -2.00 2.17
CA VAL A 98 8.38 -3.46 2.34
C VAL A 98 8.00 -4.19 1.05
N ILE A 99 6.91 -3.79 0.39
CA ILE A 99 6.49 -4.37 -0.90
C ILE A 99 7.51 -4.05 -2.00
N ALA A 100 8.05 -2.82 -2.06
CA ALA A 100 9.08 -2.41 -3.01
C ALA A 100 10.34 -3.28 -2.88
N SER A 101 10.81 -3.44 -1.65
CA SER A 101 11.95 -4.31 -1.32
C SER A 101 11.69 -5.76 -1.74
N ALA A 102 10.50 -6.29 -1.46
CA ALA A 102 10.11 -7.64 -1.89
C ALA A 102 10.00 -7.78 -3.43
N ALA A 103 9.62 -6.70 -4.12
CA ALA A 103 9.58 -6.62 -5.58
C ALA A 103 10.97 -6.47 -6.23
N GLY A 104 12.03 -6.34 -5.42
CA GLY A 104 13.41 -6.13 -5.87
C GLY A 104 13.71 -4.69 -6.29
N LEU A 105 12.93 -3.72 -5.78
CA LEU A 105 13.20 -2.30 -5.89
C LEU A 105 13.89 -1.80 -4.62
N ASP A 106 14.65 -0.72 -4.72
CA ASP A 106 15.20 -0.01 -3.57
C ASP A 106 14.28 1.18 -3.23
N PRO A 107 13.49 1.14 -2.14
CA PRO A 107 12.59 2.24 -1.81
C PRO A 107 13.31 3.58 -1.58
N SER A 108 14.59 3.56 -1.16
CA SER A 108 15.33 4.77 -0.78
C SER A 108 15.72 5.67 -1.95
N ILE A 109 15.57 5.21 -3.20
CA ILE A 109 15.86 6.02 -4.39
C ILE A 109 14.64 6.83 -4.87
N TYR A 110 13.46 6.60 -4.27
CA TYR A 110 12.23 7.28 -4.63
C TYR A 110 11.88 8.37 -3.61
N GLY A 111 11.22 9.43 -4.09
CA GLY A 111 10.65 10.49 -3.28
C GLY A 111 11.67 11.23 -2.43
N ASP A 112 12.83 11.53 -3.00
CA ASP A 112 13.97 12.15 -2.31
C ASP A 112 14.44 11.38 -1.05
N GLY A 113 14.15 10.06 -0.98
CA GLY A 113 14.48 9.19 0.14
C GLY A 113 13.31 8.90 1.09
N ASP A 114 12.12 9.49 0.84
CA ASP A 114 10.92 9.27 1.65
C ASP A 114 10.11 8.02 1.24
N GLY A 115 10.60 7.24 0.28
CA GLY A 115 10.02 5.96 -0.11
C GLY A 115 9.22 6.01 -1.41
N ILE A 116 8.77 4.85 -1.90
CA ILE A 116 8.11 4.76 -3.22
C ILE A 116 6.72 5.43 -3.25
N ALA A 117 6.05 5.48 -2.10
CA ALA A 117 4.70 6.06 -2.02
C ALA A 117 4.71 7.59 -2.10
N SER A 118 5.78 8.26 -1.67
CA SER A 118 5.85 9.73 -1.62
C SER A 118 5.91 10.39 -3.00
N GLU A 119 6.19 9.63 -4.05
CA GLU A 119 6.15 10.11 -5.44
C GLU A 119 4.74 10.56 -5.88
N TRP A 120 3.68 9.99 -5.31
CA TRP A 120 2.30 10.19 -5.78
C TRP A 120 1.24 10.36 -4.69
N ARG A 121 1.57 10.22 -3.41
CA ARG A 121 0.57 10.31 -2.34
C ARG A 121 0.07 11.75 -2.14
N ASP A 122 -1.23 11.89 -1.99
CA ASP A 122 -1.89 13.15 -1.61
C ASP A 122 -2.32 13.18 -0.12
N TRP A 123 -2.24 12.02 0.56
CA TRP A 123 -2.52 11.79 1.98
C TRP A 123 -1.27 11.85 2.87
#